data_AF-A0A820Z9A9-F1
#
_entry.id   AF-A0A820Z9A9-F1
#
_cell.length_a   1.000
_cell.length_b   1.000
_cell.length_c   1.000
_cell.angle_alpha   90.00
_cell.angle_beta   90.00
_cell.angle_gamma   90.00
#
_symmetry.space_group_name_H-M   'P 1'
#
loop_
_entity.id
_entity.type
_entity.pdbx_description
1 polymer ?
#
loop_
_entity_poly.entity_id
_entity_poly.type
_entity_poly.pdbx_seq_one_letter_code
_entity_poly.pdbx_strand_id
1 'polypeptide(L)'
;MIDNSSNQEDKKNVDEDEDDPFDTFIRNNFVPFLGIQPIDQWLDETEDSFNRFKVSRKLRYKAIPLLVQGEAKRKYIKHRRSITSFDDFYEFLLTHFDKISSVSVTAKSTPTDLTHESVKQSECSNKSIVE
;
A
#
# COMPACT_ATOMS: atom_id res chain seq x y z
N MET A 1 -4.07 70.27 22.90
CA MET A 1 -2.98 69.30 23.09
C MET A 1 -3.61 67.91 22.99
N ILE A 2 -3.23 67.19 21.92
CA ILE A 2 -3.22 65.73 21.76
C ILE A 2 -4.62 65.08 21.72
N ASP A 3 -5.25 64.86 20.56
CA ASP A 3 -4.97 63.94 19.44
C ASP A 3 -5.34 62.48 19.71
N ASN A 4 -6.26 61.99 18.86
CA ASN A 4 -6.36 60.64 18.31
C ASN A 4 -6.49 59.44 19.26
N SER A 5 -7.74 59.13 19.64
CA SER A 5 -8.17 57.74 19.83
C SER A 5 -8.45 57.13 18.45
N SER A 6 -7.40 56.62 17.79
CA SER A 6 -7.50 55.89 16.53
C SER A 6 -7.32 54.39 16.78
N ASN A 7 -8.33 53.65 16.32
CA ASN A 7 -8.46 52.20 16.24
C ASN A 7 -7.14 51.42 16.24
N GLN A 8 -6.94 50.60 17.26
CA GLN A 8 -6.15 49.40 17.11
C GLN A 8 -7.02 48.38 16.36
N GLU A 9 -6.83 48.31 15.05
CA GLU A 9 -7.31 47.20 14.24
C GLU A 9 -6.56 45.93 14.65
N ASP A 10 -7.29 44.98 15.22
CA ASP A 10 -6.88 43.58 15.33
C ASP A 10 -6.66 43.01 13.93
N LYS A 11 -5.43 43.14 13.43
CA LYS A 11 -4.95 42.33 12.30
C LYS A 11 -4.83 40.89 12.76
N LYS A 12 -5.91 40.13 12.60
CA LYS A 12 -5.88 38.66 12.53
C LYS A 12 -4.99 38.27 11.34
N ASN A 13 -3.70 38.10 11.60
CA ASN A 13 -2.86 37.20 10.82
C ASN A 13 -3.26 35.80 11.25
N VAL A 14 -4.12 35.14 10.48
CA VAL A 14 -4.26 33.69 10.54
C VAL A 14 -3.85 33.20 9.17
N ASP A 15 -2.68 32.58 9.17
CA ASP A 15 -2.00 31.99 8.04
C ASP A 15 -2.96 31.06 7.28
N GLU A 16 -3.44 31.50 6.12
CA GLU A 16 -3.95 30.59 5.10
C GLU A 16 -2.73 29.86 4.54
N ASP A 17 -2.35 28.77 5.21
CA ASP A 17 -1.54 27.71 4.63
C ASP A 17 -2.32 27.17 3.41
N GLU A 18 -2.22 27.84 2.26
CA GLU A 18 -2.70 27.31 1.00
C GLU A 18 -1.96 25.99 0.75
N ASP A 19 -2.64 24.88 1.04
CA ASP A 19 -2.19 23.53 0.69
C ASP A 19 -1.75 23.55 -0.79
N ASP A 20 -0.53 23.07 -1.06
CA ASP A 20 0.03 23.00 -2.41
C ASP A 20 -1.03 22.41 -3.39
N PRO A 21 -1.31 23.06 -4.54
CA PRO A 21 -2.29 22.56 -5.49
C PRO A 21 -2.04 21.10 -5.91
N PHE A 22 -0.77 20.69 -5.95
CA PHE A 22 -0.40 19.30 -6.20
C PHE A 22 -0.80 18.36 -5.06
N ASP A 23 -0.60 18.77 -3.81
CA ASP A 23 -0.96 17.97 -2.64
C ASP A 23 -2.47 17.77 -2.57
N THR A 24 -3.24 18.84 -2.82
CA THR A 24 -4.70 18.79 -2.93
C THR A 24 -5.13 17.87 -4.07
N PHE A 25 -4.49 17.96 -5.24
CA PHE A 25 -4.75 17.07 -6.37
C PHE A 25 -4.54 15.60 -5.99
N ILE A 26 -3.44 15.26 -5.32
CA ILE A 26 -3.16 13.88 -4.90
C ILE A 26 -4.23 13.40 -3.92
N ARG A 27 -4.55 14.17 -2.87
CA ARG A 27 -5.56 13.79 -1.87
C ARG A 27 -6.95 13.56 -2.47
N ASN A 28 -7.30 14.28 -3.54
CA ASN A 28 -8.62 14.20 -4.18
C ASN A 28 -8.73 13.08 -5.23
N ASN A 29 -7.61 12.61 -5.79
CA ASN A 29 -7.62 11.68 -6.93
C ASN A 29 -6.99 10.31 -6.61
N PHE A 30 -6.31 10.18 -5.47
CA PHE A 30 -5.62 8.94 -5.07
C PHE A 30 -6.14 8.44 -3.74
N VAL A 31 -6.28 7.12 -3.63
CA VAL A 31 -6.64 6.45 -2.38
C VAL A 31 -5.36 6.15 -1.60
N PRO A 32 -5.20 6.65 -0.36
CA PRO A 32 -4.00 6.37 0.42
C PRO A 32 -3.94 4.89 0.85
N PHE A 33 -2.74 4.33 0.82
CA PHE A 33 -2.46 3.00 1.32
C PHE A 33 -2.43 2.99 2.84
N LEU A 34 -3.26 2.13 3.43
CA LEU A 34 -3.38 1.98 4.88
C LEU A 34 -2.51 0.86 5.46
N GLY A 35 -2.03 -0.07 4.61
CA GLY A 35 -1.33 -1.29 5.03
C GLY A 35 -2.23 -2.50 5.27
N ILE A 36 -3.54 -2.36 5.05
CA ILE A 36 -4.53 -3.43 5.22
C ILE A 36 -5.15 -3.91 3.89
N GLN A 37 -5.06 -3.09 2.84
CA GLN A 37 -5.56 -3.43 1.52
C GLN A 37 -4.65 -4.47 0.84
N PRO A 38 -5.17 -5.28 -0.11
CA PRO A 38 -4.35 -6.11 -0.98
C PRO A 38 -3.32 -5.24 -1.71
N ILE A 39 -2.03 -5.54 -1.53
CA ILE A 39 -0.97 -4.66 -2.03
C ILE A 39 -0.97 -4.59 -3.56
N ASP A 40 -1.02 -5.73 -4.24
CA ASP A 40 -0.96 -5.80 -5.70
C ASP A 40 -2.07 -4.97 -6.35
N GLN A 41 -3.31 -5.13 -5.88
CA GLN A 41 -4.45 -4.35 -6.36
C GLN A 41 -4.24 -2.85 -6.15
N TRP A 42 -3.76 -2.43 -4.97
CA TRP A 42 -3.54 -1.01 -4.70
C TRP A 42 -2.42 -0.42 -5.56
N LEU A 43 -1.35 -1.18 -5.82
CA LEU A 43 -0.26 -0.75 -6.69
C LEU A 43 -0.75 -0.56 -8.13
N ASP A 44 -1.53 -1.51 -8.65
CA ASP A 44 -2.12 -1.45 -9.99
C ASP A 44 -3.04 -0.24 -10.14
N GLU A 45 -3.99 -0.04 -9.23
CA GLU A 45 -4.92 1.10 -9.25
C GLU A 45 -4.20 2.46 -9.14
N THR A 46 -3.13 2.50 -8.34
CA THR A 46 -2.32 3.70 -8.16
C THR A 46 -1.51 4.02 -9.42
N GLU A 47 -0.90 3.02 -10.04
CA GLU A 47 -0.14 3.16 -11.27
C GLU A 47 -1.03 3.59 -12.43
N ASP A 48 -2.22 2.98 -12.57
CA ASP A 48 -3.24 3.36 -13.54
C ASP A 48 -3.69 4.81 -13.33
N SER A 49 -3.88 5.25 -12.09
CA SER A 49 -4.23 6.62 -11.77
C SER A 49 -3.12 7.59 -12.18
N PHE A 50 -1.86 7.28 -11.85
CA PHE A 50 -0.73 8.11 -12.27
C PHE A 50 -0.57 8.19 -13.79
N ASN A 51 -0.81 7.09 -14.50
CA ASN A 51 -0.76 7.03 -15.96
C ASN A 51 -1.91 7.82 -16.59
N ARG A 52 -3.13 7.67 -16.06
CA ARG A 52 -4.32 8.42 -16.50
C ARG A 52 -4.12 9.92 -16.37
N PHE A 53 -3.57 10.38 -15.25
CA PHE A 53 -3.30 11.81 -15.01
C PHE A 53 -1.96 12.29 -15.58
N LYS A 54 -1.19 11.41 -16.24
CA LYS A 54 0.12 11.71 -16.83
C LYS A 54 1.10 12.35 -15.84
N VAL A 55 1.06 11.90 -14.58
CA VAL A 55 1.94 12.43 -13.53
C VAL A 55 3.36 11.96 -13.77
N SER A 56 4.28 12.91 -13.93
CA SER A 56 5.70 12.61 -14.16
C SER A 56 6.33 11.87 -12.98
N ARG A 57 7.36 11.06 -13.24
CA ARG A 57 8.06 10.27 -12.21
C ARG A 57 8.56 11.11 -11.03
N LYS A 58 9.05 12.34 -11.30
CA LYS A 58 9.49 13.29 -10.27
C LYS A 58 8.34 13.70 -9.33
N LEU A 59 7.15 13.93 -9.90
CA LEU A 59 5.96 14.27 -9.11
C LEU A 59 5.40 13.06 -8.35
N ARG A 60 5.48 11.85 -8.93
CA ARG A 60 5.12 10.61 -8.23
C ARG A 60 5.93 10.45 -6.94
N TYR A 61 7.25 10.69 -7.02
CA TYR A 61 8.12 10.68 -5.83
C TYR A 61 7.67 11.70 -4.77
N LYS A 62 7.34 12.93 -5.19
CA LYS A 62 6.81 13.97 -4.27
C LYS A 62 5.50 13.54 -3.62
N ALA A 63 4.67 12.75 -4.31
CA ALA A 63 3.37 12.29 -3.82
C ALA A 63 3.47 11.20 -2.73
N ILE A 64 4.60 10.47 -2.62
CA ILE A 64 4.75 9.31 -1.71
C ILE A 64 4.23 9.57 -0.28
N PRO A 65 4.57 10.69 0.41
CA PRO A 65 4.12 10.93 1.78
C PRO A 65 2.59 11.11 1.92
N LEU A 66 1.91 11.44 0.82
CA LEU A 66 0.46 11.62 0.73
C LEU A 66 -0.26 10.31 0.38
N LEU A 67 0.44 9.38 -0.30
CA LEU A 67 -0.10 8.08 -0.68
C LEU A 67 -0.10 7.06 0.46
N VAL A 68 0.50 7.38 1.61
CA VAL A 68 0.55 6.46 2.76
C VAL A 68 -0.10 7.08 3.99
N GLN A 69 -0.89 6.28 4.69
CA GLN A 69 -1.55 6.68 5.94
C GLN A 69 -1.46 5.56 6.99
N GLY A 70 -1.81 5.86 8.24
CA GLY A 70 -1.91 4.86 9.30
C GLY A 70 -0.60 4.11 9.54
N GLU A 71 -0.67 2.77 9.50
CA GLU A 71 0.50 1.91 9.72
C GLU A 71 1.53 2.03 8.59
N ALA A 72 1.09 2.10 7.34
CA ALA A 72 1.96 2.29 6.18
C ALA A 72 2.82 3.54 6.33
N LYS A 73 2.21 4.67 6.75
CA LYS A 73 2.95 5.91 7.01
C LYS A 73 3.98 5.77 8.11
N ARG A 74 3.66 5.07 9.20
CA ARG A 74 4.63 4.81 10.29
C ARG A 74 5.82 3.99 9.80
N LYS A 75 5.61 2.96 8.99
CA LYS A 75 6.71 2.17 8.41
C LYS A 75 7.51 2.98 7.39
N TYR A 76 6.85 3.77 6.55
CA TYR A 76 7.49 4.66 5.59
C TYR A 76 8.43 5.64 6.29
N ILE A 77 7.99 6.33 7.36
CA ILE A 77 8.84 7.30 8.08
C ILE A 77 10.14 6.65 8.60
N LYS A 78 10.11 5.38 9.01
CA LYS A 78 11.29 4.64 9.47
C LYS A 78 12.29 4.36 8.34
N HIS A 79 11.79 4.14 7.13
CA HIS A 79 12.60 3.74 5.96
C HIS A 79 12.76 4.87 4.93
N ARG A 80 12.19 6.06 5.15
CA ARG A 80 12.17 7.15 4.15
C ARG A 80 13.55 7.57 3.62
N ARG A 81 14.62 7.34 4.40
CA ARG A 81 16.00 7.65 3.99
C ARG A 81 16.55 6.67 2.95
N SER A 82 16.03 5.45 2.89
CA SER A 82 16.41 4.45 1.88
C SER A 82 15.54 4.51 0.63
N ILE A 83 14.49 5.35 0.62
CA ILE A 83 13.56 5.49 -0.51
C ILE A 83 13.96 6.76 -1.28
N THR A 84 14.74 6.58 -2.34
CA THR A 84 15.29 7.67 -3.17
C THR A 84 14.57 7.84 -4.50
N SER A 85 13.82 6.82 -4.91
CA SER A 85 13.01 6.81 -6.12
C SER A 85 11.58 6.34 -5.83
N PHE A 86 10.70 6.46 -6.82
CA PHE A 86 9.36 5.89 -6.73
C PHE A 86 9.39 4.35 -6.85
N ASP A 87 10.41 3.79 -7.50
CA ASP A 87 10.57 2.34 -7.62
C ASP A 87 11.01 1.72 -6.29
N ASP A 88 11.91 2.40 -5.55
CA ASP A 88 12.31 2.01 -4.19
C ASP A 88 11.09 1.96 -3.25
N PHE A 89 10.10 2.82 -3.51
CA PHE A 89 8.85 2.84 -2.75
C PHE A 89 7.97 1.61 -3.04
N TYR A 90 7.91 1.15 -4.30
CA TYR A 90 7.24 -0.11 -4.65
C TYR A 90 7.90 -1.29 -3.93
N GLU A 91 9.24 -1.39 -4.00
CA GLU A 91 9.99 -2.44 -3.32
C GLU A 91 9.76 -2.42 -1.80
N PHE A 92 9.75 -1.22 -1.21
CA PHE A 92 9.43 -1.03 0.20
C PHE A 92 8.04 -1.57 0.56
N LEU A 93 7.03 -1.26 -0.24
CA LEU A 93 5.67 -1.71 0.03
C LEU A 93 5.54 -3.23 -0.07
N LEU A 94 6.09 -3.83 -1.14
CA LEU A 94 6.10 -5.28 -1.32
C LEU A 94 6.83 -5.96 -0.17
N THR A 95 8.02 -5.49 0.20
CA THR A 95 8.82 -6.09 1.29
C THR A 95 8.10 -6.08 2.65
N HIS A 96 7.32 -5.05 2.96
CA HIS A 96 6.73 -4.86 4.29
C HIS A 96 5.24 -5.19 4.41
N PHE A 97 4.53 -5.34 3.29
CA PHE A 97 3.08 -5.52 3.24
C PHE A 97 2.62 -6.65 2.32
N ASP A 98 3.51 -7.24 1.49
CA ASP A 98 3.20 -8.48 0.81
C ASP A 98 3.22 -9.65 1.81
N LYS A 99 2.02 -10.05 2.24
CA LYS A 99 1.83 -11.15 3.19
C LYS A 99 2.08 -12.52 2.55
N ILE A 100 2.15 -12.60 1.22
CA ILE A 100 2.36 -13.86 0.50
C ILE A 100 3.79 -14.36 0.74
N SER A 101 4.76 -13.46 0.94
CA SER A 101 6.16 -13.81 1.21
C SER A 101 6.42 -14.26 2.66
N SER A 102 5.51 -14.00 3.61
CA SER A 102 5.70 -14.36 5.03
C SER A 102 5.13 -15.72 5.42
N VAL A 103 4.77 -16.58 4.46
CA VAL A 103 4.54 -18.01 4.75
C VAL A 103 5.92 -18.70 4.79
N SER A 104 6.74 -18.32 5.76
CA SER A 104 7.85 -19.14 6.20
C SER A 104 7.26 -20.39 6.83
N VAL A 105 7.19 -21.43 6.01
CA VAL A 105 6.89 -22.81 6.33
C VAL A 105 7.55 -23.19 7.66
N THR A 106 6.76 -23.25 8.74
CA THR A 106 7.11 -24.05 9.91
C THR A 106 6.85 -25.50 9.53
N ALA A 107 7.70 -26.06 8.66
CA ALA A 107 7.79 -27.49 8.44
C ALA A 107 8.35 -28.08 9.74
N LYS A 108 7.45 -28.47 10.64
CA LYS A 108 7.78 -29.40 11.71
C LYS A 108 7.84 -30.79 11.10
N SER A 109 8.92 -31.03 10.35
CA SER A 109 9.36 -32.35 9.94
C SER A 109 9.65 -33.14 11.23
N THR A 110 8.85 -34.17 11.49
CA THR A 110 9.26 -35.23 12.42
C THR A 110 9.18 -36.56 11.67
N PRO A 111 10.28 -37.34 11.62
CA PRO A 111 10.37 -38.55 10.81
C PRO A 111 9.86 -39.80 11.54
N THR A 112 9.29 -40.72 10.76
CA THR A 112 9.36 -42.20 10.84
C THR A 112 8.90 -42.91 12.12
N ASP A 113 7.85 -43.73 12.04
CA ASP A 113 8.02 -45.20 12.11
C ASP A 113 6.80 -45.99 11.58
N LEU A 114 7.11 -47.16 11.02
CA LEU A 114 6.28 -48.12 10.31
C LEU A 114 5.07 -48.65 11.11
N THR A 115 4.03 -49.18 10.42
CA THR A 115 3.69 -50.64 10.37
C THR A 115 2.31 -50.90 9.72
N HIS A 116 2.30 -51.84 8.75
CA HIS A 116 1.23 -52.75 8.26
C HIS A 116 -0.03 -52.17 7.56
N GLU A 117 -0.20 -52.35 6.24
CA GLU A 117 -0.70 -53.55 5.52
C GLU A 117 -2.20 -53.81 5.73
N SER A 118 -3.00 -53.57 4.69
CA SER A 118 -4.02 -54.53 4.23
C SER A 118 -4.58 -54.15 2.87
N VAL A 119 -4.27 -55.05 1.94
CA VAL A 119 -4.85 -55.21 0.61
C VAL A 119 -6.38 -55.37 0.70
N LYS A 120 -7.12 -54.77 -0.22
CA LYS A 120 -8.22 -55.44 -0.94
C LYS A 120 -8.48 -54.76 -2.28
N GLN A 121 -8.05 -55.45 -3.32
CA GLN A 121 -8.51 -55.28 -4.70
C GLN A 121 -10.02 -55.56 -4.76
N SER A 122 -10.73 -54.77 -5.57
CA SER A 122 -12.05 -55.12 -6.08
C SER A 122 -12.09 -54.70 -7.55
N GLU A 123 -12.21 -55.72 -8.38
CA GLU A 123 -12.19 -55.70 -9.83
C GLU A 123 -13.43 -55.06 -10.48
N CYS A 124 -13.17 -54.58 -11.69
CA CYS A 124 -13.96 -54.76 -12.92
C CYS A 124 -15.30 -54.04 -13.11
N SER A 125 -15.27 -53.23 -14.20
CA SER A 125 -16.16 -53.37 -15.37
C SER A 125 -17.62 -52.93 -15.23
N ASN A 126 -18.03 -51.93 -16.01
CA ASN A 126 -18.59 -52.16 -17.36
C ASN A 126 -19.20 -50.88 -17.96
N LYS A 127 -18.93 -50.69 -19.27
CA LYS A 127 -19.82 -50.29 -20.38
C LYS A 127 -20.65 -48.99 -20.25
N SER A 128 -20.53 -48.09 -21.24
CA SER A 128 -21.42 -48.00 -22.44
C SER A 128 -22.81 -47.47 -22.04
N ILE A 129 -23.43 -46.46 -22.65
CA ILE A 129 -23.68 -46.21 -24.07
C ILE A 129 -24.66 -45.00 -24.17
N VAL A 130 -24.72 -44.34 -25.35
CA VAL A 130 -25.78 -43.45 -25.93
C VAL A 130 -26.26 -42.22 -25.13
N GLU A 131 -26.61 -41.08 -25.74
CA GLU A 131 -26.95 -40.72 -27.13
C GLU A 131 -26.65 -39.22 -27.34
#